data_AF-A0A653VAW1-F1
#
_entry.id   AF-A0A653VAW1-F1
#
_cell.length_a   1.000
_cell.length_b   1.000
_cell.length_c   1.000
_cell.angle_alpha   90.00
_cell.angle_beta   90.00
_cell.angle_gamma   90.00
#
_symmetry.space_group_name_H-M   'P 1'
#
loop_
_entity.id
_entity.type
_entity.pdbx_description
1 polymer ?
#
loop_
_entity_poly.entity_id
_entity_poly.type
_entity_poly.pdbx_seq_one_letter_code
_entity_poly.pdbx_strand_id
1 'polypeptide(L)' 'MKNKLGDLNNHLFAQLERLSEEDLKGEELQEEIERSKAVTSVAKSITSNAALVLQAQKFYTEYQSKDLEKPKMLEG' A
#
# COMPACT_ATOMS: atom_id res chain seq x y z
N MET A 1 13.92 -5.94 -5.77
CA MET A 1 13.29 -4.95 -4.87
C MET A 1 11.80 -5.25 -4.80
N LYS A 2 11.29 -5.67 -3.63
CA LYS A 2 9.87 -5.96 -3.36
C LYS A 2 9.10 -4.66 -3.08
N ASN A 3 9.08 -3.74 -4.05
CA ASN A 3 8.66 -2.36 -3.84
C ASN A 3 7.45 -1.99 -4.71
N LYS A 4 6.77 -2.99 -5.30
CA LYS A 4 5.63 -2.77 -6.19
C LYS A 4 4.31 -2.93 -5.44
N LEU A 5 3.26 -2.29 -5.93
CA LEU A 5 1.89 -2.46 -5.40
C LEU A 5 1.40 -3.91 -5.48
N GLY A 6 1.85 -4.67 -6.48
CA GLY A 6 1.56 -6.11 -6.57
C GLY A 6 2.17 -6.90 -5.40
N ASP A 7 3.38 -6.55 -4.97
CA ASP A 7 4.02 -7.20 -3.81
C ASP A 7 3.25 -6.89 -2.53
N LEU A 8 2.83 -5.62 -2.35
CA LEU A 8 1.97 -5.23 -1.23
C LEU A 8 0.68 -6.04 -1.19
N ASN A 9 0.02 -6.21 -2.33
CA ASN A 9 -1.22 -6.96 -2.44
C ASN A 9 -1.02 -8.44 -2.07
N ASN A 10 0.05 -9.07 -2.53
CA ASN A 10 0.42 -10.43 -2.11
C ASN A 10 0.64 -10.54 -0.60
N HIS A 11 1.30 -9.55 0.02
CA HIS A 11 1.51 -9.52 1.47
C HIS A 11 0.20 -9.36 2.26
N LEU A 12 -0.74 -8.56 1.77
CA LEU A 12 -2.06 -8.40 2.38
C LEU A 12 -2.90 -9.68 2.30
N PHE A 13 -2.87 -10.38 1.16
CA PHE A 13 -3.51 -11.68 1.05
C PHE A 13 -2.87 -12.72 1.97
N ALA A 14 -1.55 -12.79 2.04
CA ALA A 14 -0.88 -13.69 2.99
C ALA A 14 -1.23 -13.37 4.46
N GLN A 15 -1.47 -12.11 4.80
CA GLN A 15 -1.95 -11.72 6.13
C GLN A 15 -3.39 -12.19 6.39
N LEU A 16 -4.25 -12.14 5.37
CA LEU A 16 -5.63 -12.65 5.45
C LEU A 16 -5.67 -14.16 5.65
N GLU A 17 -4.84 -14.91 4.92
CA GLU A 17 -4.72 -16.37 5.10
C GLU A 17 -4.27 -16.70 6.52
N ARG A 18 -3.22 -16.05 7.04
CA ARG A 18 -2.74 -16.26 8.42
C ARG A 18 -3.82 -16.00 9.47
N LEU A 19 -4.60 -14.94 9.32
CA LEU A 19 -5.71 -14.64 10.23
C LEU A 19 -6.85 -15.68 10.17
N SER A 20 -6.93 -16.45 9.08
CA SER A 20 -8.01 -17.42 8.84
C SER A 20 -7.62 -18.85 9.25
N GLU A 21 -6.39 -19.05 9.73
CA GLU A 21 -5.91 -20.35 10.24
C GLU A 21 -6.75 -20.80 11.44
N GLU A 22 -7.43 -21.95 11.32
CA GLU A 22 -8.42 -22.42 12.31
C GLU A 22 -7.81 -22.76 13.69
N ASP A 23 -6.52 -23.04 13.72
CA ASP A 23 -5.78 -23.36 14.94
C ASP A 23 -5.18 -22.14 15.64
N LEU A 24 -5.20 -20.96 15.00
CA LEU A 24 -4.68 -19.73 15.57
C LEU A 24 -5.60 -19.20 16.68
N LYS A 25 -5.17 -19.31 17.94
CA LYS A 25 -6.01 -19.04 19.13
C LYS A 25 -5.21 -18.35 20.25
N GLY A 26 -5.92 -17.84 21.26
CA GLY A 26 -5.29 -17.28 22.47
C GLY A 26 -4.36 -16.10 22.18
N GLU A 27 -3.19 -16.10 22.80
CA GLU A 27 -2.18 -15.03 22.66
C GLU A 27 -1.64 -14.92 21.23
N GLU A 28 -1.47 -16.04 20.52
CA GLU A 28 -0.98 -16.05 19.13
C GLU A 28 -1.96 -15.34 18.20
N LEU A 29 -3.27 -15.59 18.37
CA LEU A 29 -4.32 -14.87 17.62
C LEU A 29 -4.28 -13.38 17.93
N GLN A 30 -4.10 -13.01 19.19
CA GLN A 30 -4.00 -11.60 19.58
C GLN A 30 -2.78 -10.92 18.96
N GLU A 31 -1.63 -11.60 18.94
CA GLU A 31 -0.42 -11.09 18.28
C GLU A 31 -0.64 -10.92 16.77
N GLU A 32 -1.25 -11.89 16.10
CA GLU A 32 -1.49 -11.80 14.65
C GLU A 32 -2.52 -10.72 14.30
N ILE A 33 -3.52 -10.48 15.17
CA ILE A 33 -4.45 -9.35 15.02
C ILE A 33 -3.69 -8.01 15.09
N GLU A 34 -2.80 -7.84 16.08
CA GLU A 34 -2.00 -6.61 16.20
C GLU A 34 -1.04 -6.44 15.03
N ARG A 35 -0.39 -7.52 14.58
CA ARG A 35 0.43 -7.54 13.37
C ARG A 35 -0.39 -7.12 12.14
N SER A 36 -1.60 -7.66 11.99
CA SER A 36 -2.52 -7.34 10.89
C SER A 36 -2.88 -5.86 10.85
N LYS A 37 -3.16 -5.27 12.02
CA LYS A 37 -3.45 -3.83 12.13
C LYS A 37 -2.24 -3.00 11.70
N ALA A 38 -1.04 -3.33 12.17
CA ALA A 38 0.18 -2.63 11.80
C ALA A 38 0.47 -2.71 10.29
N VAL A 39 0.39 -3.90 9.71
CA VAL A 39 0.57 -4.12 8.26
C VAL A 39 -0.46 -3.33 7.46
N THR A 40 -1.73 -3.38 7.86
CA THR A 40 -2.82 -2.65 7.19
C THR A 40 -2.62 -1.13 7.27
N SER A 41 -2.12 -0.62 8.40
CA SER A 41 -1.82 0.80 8.58
C SER A 41 -0.76 1.28 7.59
N VAL A 42 0.37 0.57 7.51
CA VAL A 42 1.45 0.89 6.56
C VAL A 42 0.98 0.75 5.11
N ALA A 43 0.21 -0.29 4.80
CA ALA A 43 -0.37 -0.51 3.49
C ALA A 43 -1.25 0.67 3.03
N LYS A 44 -2.07 1.22 3.93
CA LYS A 44 -2.89 2.41 3.64
C LYS A 44 -2.02 3.59 3.20
N SER A 45 -0.94 3.89 3.93
CA SER A 45 -0.01 4.96 3.53
C SER A 45 0.59 4.74 2.14
N ILE A 46 0.98 3.51 1.82
CA ILE A 46 1.51 3.16 0.48
C ILE A 46 0.44 3.39 -0.61
N THR A 47 -0.79 2.92 -0.38
CA THR A 47 -1.88 3.09 -1.35
C THR A 47 -2.28 4.56 -1.54
N SER A 48 -2.27 5.36 -0.47
CA SER A 48 -2.52 6.81 -0.54
C SER A 48 -1.45 7.51 -1.36
N ASN A 49 -0.17 7.15 -1.18
CA ASN A 49 0.92 7.70 -1.99
C ASN A 49 0.77 7.32 -3.47
N ALA A 50 0.42 6.06 -3.76
CA ALA A 50 0.16 5.63 -5.13
C ALA A 50 -1.02 6.36 -5.78
N ALA A 51 -2.10 6.60 -5.02
CA ALA A 51 -3.24 7.38 -5.49
C ALA A 51 -2.85 8.83 -5.81
N LEU A 52 -2.01 9.45 -4.99
CA LEU A 52 -1.48 10.79 -5.23
C LEU A 52 -0.63 10.84 -6.51
N VAL A 53 0.27 9.86 -6.70
CA VAL A 53 1.08 9.74 -7.93
C VAL A 53 0.18 9.61 -9.16
N LEU A 54 -0.86 8.76 -9.09
CA LEU A 54 -1.81 8.59 -10.18
C LEU A 54 -2.58 9.87 -10.49
N GLN A 55 -3.03 10.59 -9.46
CA GLN A 55 -3.73 11.88 -9.63
C GLN A 55 -2.82 12.92 -10.29
N ALA A 56 -1.57 13.02 -9.86
CA ALA A 56 -0.61 13.91 -10.50
C ALA A 56 -0.40 13.53 -11.97
N GLN A 57 -0.22 12.24 -12.28
CA GLN A 57 -0.06 11.78 -13.67
C GLN A 57 -1.29 12.08 -14.54
N LYS A 58 -2.51 11.92 -14.00
CA LYS A 58 -3.75 12.33 -14.68
C LYS A 58 -3.76 13.83 -14.95
N PHE A 59 -3.43 14.64 -13.94
CA PHE A 59 -3.36 16.09 -14.07
C PHE A 59 -2.37 16.52 -15.16
N TYR A 60 -1.15 15.95 -15.19
CA TYR A 60 -0.19 16.23 -16.26
C TYR A 60 -0.71 15.88 -17.66
N THR A 61 -1.38 14.73 -17.78
CA THR A 61 -1.91 14.25 -19.07
C THR A 61 -3.05 15.13 -19.56
N GLU A 62 -3.95 15.53 -18.66
CA GLU A 62 -5.13 16.33 -18.96
C GLU A 62 -4.78 17.77 -19.36
N TYR A 63 -3.80 18.37 -18.69
CA TYR A 63 -3.50 19.79 -18.89
C TYR A 63 -2.35 20.06 -19.89
N GLN A 64 -1.64 19.04 -20.40
CA GLN A 64 -0.53 19.13 -21.39
C GLN A 64 0.45 20.31 -21.21
N SER A 65 0.57 20.88 -20.01
CA SER A 65 1.30 22.14 -19.86
C SER A 65 2.78 21.84 -19.76
N LYS A 66 3.53 22.26 -20.78
CA LYS A 66 5.00 22.16 -20.85
C LYS A 66 5.71 22.86 -19.68
N ASP A 67 4.98 23.70 -18.93
CA ASP A 67 5.51 24.56 -17.87
C ASP A 67 5.15 24.10 -16.44
N LEU A 68 4.43 22.98 -16.28
CA LEU A 68 4.21 22.40 -14.95
C LEU A 68 5.42 21.57 -14.55
N GLU A 69 6.28 22.11 -13.67
CA GLU A 69 7.35 21.30 -13.06
C GLU A 69 6.74 20.15 -12.24
N LYS A 70 7.25 18.93 -12.43
CA LYS A 70 6.90 17.79 -11.57
C LYS A 70 7.37 18.05 -10.15
N PRO A 71 6.51 17.90 -9.13
CA PRO A 71 6.96 17.83 -7.76
C PRO A 71 8.05 16.76 -7.63
N LYS A 72 9.22 17.11 -7.11
CA LYS A 72 10.39 16.21 -6.97
C LYS A 72 10.08 14.88 -6.28
N MET A 73 9.06 14.85 -5.42
CA MET A 73 8.59 13.62 -4.77
C MET A 73 7.92 12.60 -5.70
N LEU A 74 7.61 13.00 -6.95
CA LEU A 74 6.99 12.17 -7.99
C LEU A 74 7.97 11.83 -9.12
N GLU A 75 9.22 12.29 -9.00
CA GLU A 75 10.32 11.90 -9.85
C GLU A 75 10.92 10.63 -9.23
N GLY A 76 10.77 9.50 -9.95
CA GLY A 76 11.28 8.20 -9.52
C GLY A 76 12.80 8.09 -9.67
#